data_AF-A0A4T0BQG4-F1
#
_entry.id   AF-A0A4T0BQG4-F1
#
_cell.length_a   1.000
_cell.length_b   1.000
_cell.length_c   1.000
_cell.angle_alpha   90.00
_cell.angle_beta   90.00
_cell.angle_gamma   90.00
#
_symmetry.space_group_name_H-M   'P 1'
#
loop_
_entity.id
_entity.type
_entity.pdbx_description
1 polymer ?
#
loop_
_entity_poly.entity_id
_entity_poly.type
_entity_poly.pdbx_seq_one_letter_code
_entity_poly.pdbx_strand_id
1 'polypeptide(L)'
;MAHPRQSALQDFRFNQRVLQDAINGVRIPDYLGLELVQLCVIAGIRRNAGFGHELRGLTLRFTRALNAQAIMYSRDIPDMNHPEEFPYCIWYPSTPDRDTCRKLIAQYPWMKYQVGRVCAVANYDDLYKELDLLPEVGIAEEARENGSEAIFSAIVKQPVKYAVFNDYSNSLVLENPPISPMNGNTCVTTLLESKQSFKRPRAKSILKSDINGFESRLYDICEDMSVDVKRSEPRSVDQSVVVPLLYSPLPADLPTVDKDMLILSAAYHGNIDRYMAEWYQRCYVQVSFYRVNAYSTSLRHLILIDVLFPQMLQGLRKHVDATW
;
A
#
# COMPACT_ATOMS: atom_id res chain seq x y z
N MET A 1 -21.18 23.50 -9.88
CA MET A 1 -20.64 23.78 -11.23
C MET A 1 -19.67 22.65 -11.58
N ALA A 2 -19.63 22.19 -12.83
CA ALA A 2 -18.67 21.17 -13.25
C ALA A 2 -17.24 21.73 -13.20
N HIS A 3 -16.26 20.90 -12.84
CA HIS A 3 -14.86 21.32 -12.76
C HIS A 3 -14.35 21.80 -14.14
N PRO A 4 -13.54 22.88 -14.25
CA PRO A 4 -13.09 23.42 -15.54
C PRO A 4 -12.38 22.40 -16.45
N ARG A 5 -11.68 21.43 -15.84
CA ARG A 5 -10.96 20.35 -16.54
C ARG A 5 -11.77 19.06 -16.74
N GLN A 6 -13.10 19.07 -16.57
CA GLN A 6 -13.93 17.87 -16.68
C GLN A 6 -13.77 17.15 -18.03
N SER A 7 -13.67 17.91 -19.13
CA SER A 7 -13.50 17.37 -20.48
C SER A 7 -12.17 16.65 -20.69
N ALA A 8 -11.12 16.99 -19.93
CA ALA A 8 -9.82 16.33 -20.02
C ALA A 8 -9.92 14.84 -19.66
N LEU A 9 -10.85 14.45 -18.78
CA LEU A 9 -11.10 13.05 -18.41
C LEU A 9 -11.66 12.20 -19.57
N GLN A 10 -12.07 12.81 -20.68
CA GLN A 10 -12.57 12.12 -21.87
C GLN A 10 -11.53 12.06 -23.01
N ASP A 11 -10.33 12.62 -22.79
CA ASP A 11 -9.24 12.59 -23.77
C ASP A 11 -8.21 11.52 -23.40
N PHE A 12 -8.12 10.48 -24.24
CA PHE A 12 -7.30 9.28 -24.02
C PHE A 12 -5.96 9.30 -24.77
N ARG A 13 -5.43 10.49 -25.08
CA ARG A 13 -4.11 10.62 -25.71
C ARG A 13 -2.97 10.15 -24.80
N PHE A 14 -1.87 9.76 -25.44
CA PHE A 14 -0.63 9.38 -24.78
C PHE A 14 0.55 10.14 -25.40
N ASN A 15 1.38 10.76 -24.55
CA ASN A 15 2.67 11.31 -24.94
C ASN A 15 3.68 11.09 -23.81
N GLN A 16 4.75 10.33 -24.10
CA GLN A 16 5.73 9.94 -23.09
C GLN A 16 6.42 11.12 -22.42
N ARG A 17 6.78 12.18 -23.16
CA ARG A 17 7.46 13.36 -22.60
C ARG A 17 6.54 14.12 -21.64
N VAL A 18 5.29 14.31 -22.03
CA VAL A 18 4.29 14.99 -21.17
C VAL A 18 4.04 14.22 -19.86
N LEU A 19 4.09 12.88 -19.89
CA LEU A 19 3.98 12.06 -18.68
C LEU A 19 5.22 12.17 -17.79
N GLN A 20 6.41 12.26 -18.38
CA GLN A 20 7.65 12.53 -17.64
C GLN A 20 7.60 13.91 -16.99
N ASP A 21 7.15 14.93 -17.72
CA ASP A 21 6.94 16.29 -17.19
C ASP A 21 5.93 16.29 -16.04
N ALA A 22 4.85 15.51 -16.15
CA ALA A 22 3.84 15.39 -15.09
C ALA A 22 4.42 14.74 -13.81
N ILE A 23 5.17 13.64 -13.93
CA ILE A 23 5.83 12.99 -12.78
C ILE A 23 6.81 13.93 -12.09
N ASN A 24 7.53 14.73 -12.87
CA ASN A 24 8.50 15.70 -12.36
C ASN A 24 7.85 17.02 -11.90
N GLY A 25 6.52 17.12 -11.89
CA GLY A 25 5.80 18.32 -11.44
C GLY A 25 6.00 19.55 -12.34
N VAL A 26 6.40 19.36 -13.60
CA VAL A 26 6.69 20.44 -14.55
C VAL A 26 5.42 20.91 -15.26
N ARG A 27 4.56 19.99 -15.67
CA ARG A 27 3.33 20.32 -16.43
C ARG A 27 2.21 19.33 -16.15
N ILE A 28 1.00 19.87 -16.01
CA ILE A 28 -0.24 19.07 -15.98
C ILE A 28 -0.69 18.78 -17.42
N PRO A 29 -0.90 17.51 -17.81
CA PRO A 29 -1.40 17.17 -19.15
C PRO A 29 -2.81 17.70 -19.41
N ASP A 30 -3.08 18.18 -20.63
CA ASP A 30 -4.40 18.68 -21.06
C ASP A 30 -5.43 17.55 -21.30
N TYR A 31 -5.00 16.31 -21.14
CA TYR A 31 -5.76 15.09 -21.30
C TYR A 31 -5.49 14.18 -20.10
N LEU A 32 -6.53 13.58 -19.54
CA LEU A 32 -6.51 12.83 -18.29
C LEU A 32 -7.35 11.54 -18.37
N GLY A 33 -7.80 11.14 -19.57
CA GLY A 33 -8.70 9.99 -19.72
C GLY A 33 -8.04 8.64 -19.48
N LEU A 34 -6.74 8.50 -19.77
CA LEU A 34 -6.02 7.28 -19.43
C LEU A 34 -5.65 7.24 -17.94
N GLU A 35 -5.92 6.13 -17.27
CA GLU A 35 -5.52 5.90 -15.88
C GLU A 35 -4.02 6.14 -15.67
N LEU A 36 -3.18 5.63 -16.58
CA LEU A 36 -1.73 5.86 -16.54
C LEU A 36 -1.36 7.35 -16.47
N VAL A 37 -2.08 8.21 -17.19
CA VAL A 37 -1.83 9.66 -17.17
C VAL A 37 -2.17 10.22 -15.79
N GLN A 38 -3.30 9.82 -15.20
CA GLN A 38 -3.70 10.24 -13.86
C GLN A 38 -2.69 9.77 -12.80
N LEU A 39 -2.20 8.53 -12.90
CA LEU A 39 -1.16 8.00 -12.00
C LEU A 39 0.14 8.82 -12.07
N CYS A 40 0.58 9.20 -13.28
CA CYS A 40 1.74 10.07 -13.48
C CYS A 40 1.54 11.46 -12.84
N VAL A 41 0.33 12.01 -12.95
CA VAL A 41 -0.04 13.29 -12.32
C VAL A 41 -0.09 13.17 -10.79
N ILE A 42 -0.64 12.08 -10.24
CA ILE A 42 -0.66 11.83 -8.79
C ILE A 42 0.76 11.68 -8.26
N ALA A 43 1.63 10.94 -8.94
CA ALA A 43 3.05 10.86 -8.61
C ALA A 43 3.69 12.26 -8.57
N GLY A 44 3.41 13.10 -9.56
CA GLY A 44 3.84 14.50 -9.60
C GLY A 44 3.34 15.33 -8.43
N ILE A 45 2.04 15.25 -8.12
CA ILE A 45 1.43 15.94 -6.98
C ILE A 45 2.12 15.53 -5.69
N ARG A 46 2.29 14.24 -5.44
CA ARG A 46 2.86 13.76 -4.16
C ARG A 46 4.33 14.15 -3.95
N ARG A 47 5.07 14.47 -5.00
CA ARG A 47 6.53 14.72 -4.94
C ARG A 47 6.90 16.19 -5.05
N ASN A 48 6.02 17.03 -5.57
CA ASN A 48 6.35 18.42 -5.90
C ASN A 48 5.36 19.37 -5.22
N ALA A 49 5.81 20.08 -4.18
CA ALA A 49 4.97 21.01 -3.43
C ALA A 49 4.36 22.09 -4.35
N GLY A 50 3.06 22.35 -4.21
CA GLY A 50 2.33 23.33 -5.02
C GLY A 50 1.90 22.86 -6.41
N PHE A 51 2.40 21.71 -6.89
CA PHE A 51 1.97 21.17 -8.19
C PHE A 51 0.55 20.59 -8.12
N GLY A 52 -0.25 20.82 -9.16
CA GLY A 52 -1.56 20.17 -9.33
C GLY A 52 -2.74 20.84 -8.62
N HIS A 53 -2.56 22.00 -7.97
CA HIS A 53 -3.62 22.65 -7.19
C HIS A 53 -4.94 22.85 -7.98
N GLU A 54 -4.83 23.18 -9.28
CA GLU A 54 -5.96 23.34 -10.20
C GLU A 54 -6.75 22.05 -10.50
N LEU A 55 -6.32 20.89 -10.00
CA LEU A 55 -7.01 19.61 -10.14
C LEU A 55 -7.88 19.28 -8.91
N ARG A 56 -7.87 20.14 -7.88
CA ARG A 56 -8.67 19.94 -6.66
C ARG A 56 -10.14 19.86 -7.02
N GLY A 57 -10.80 18.77 -6.59
CA GLY A 57 -12.21 18.52 -6.89
C GLY A 57 -12.51 17.96 -8.28
N LEU A 58 -11.51 17.74 -9.14
CA LEU A 58 -11.72 17.06 -10.44
C LEU A 58 -11.98 15.56 -10.25
N THR A 59 -11.18 14.91 -9.42
CA THR A 59 -11.38 13.51 -8.99
C THR A 59 -10.98 13.37 -7.52
N LEU A 60 -11.55 12.38 -6.81
CA LEU A 60 -11.20 12.11 -5.42
C LEU A 60 -9.71 11.73 -5.25
N ARG A 61 -9.12 11.02 -6.21
CA ARG A 61 -7.68 10.65 -6.17
C ARG A 61 -6.78 11.88 -6.22
N PHE A 62 -7.11 12.86 -7.08
CA PHE A 62 -6.36 14.12 -7.13
C PHE A 62 -6.54 14.93 -5.84
N THR A 63 -7.77 15.02 -5.31
CA THR A 63 -8.04 15.70 -4.04
C THR A 63 -7.26 15.07 -2.88
N ARG A 64 -7.27 13.74 -2.73
CA ARG A 64 -6.47 13.04 -1.70
C ARG A 64 -4.98 13.26 -1.89
N ALA A 65 -4.47 13.17 -3.11
CA ALA A 65 -3.05 13.43 -3.39
C ALA A 65 -2.62 14.85 -3.00
N LEU A 66 -3.47 15.84 -3.29
CA LEU A 66 -3.25 17.24 -2.91
C LEU A 66 -3.34 17.44 -1.39
N ASN A 67 -4.27 16.75 -0.71
CA ASN A 67 -4.37 16.81 0.75
C ASN A 67 -3.14 16.17 1.42
N ALA A 68 -2.67 15.04 0.90
CA ALA A 68 -1.42 14.43 1.36
C ALA A 68 -0.23 15.37 1.16
N GLN A 69 -0.12 16.00 -0.02
CA GLN A 69 0.95 16.97 -0.31
C GLN A 69 0.91 18.16 0.66
N ALA A 70 -0.27 18.73 0.93
CA ALA A 70 -0.42 19.86 1.83
C ALA A 70 0.03 19.52 3.26
N ILE A 71 -0.38 18.36 3.76
CA ILE A 71 0.04 17.85 5.08
C ILE A 71 1.56 17.65 5.10
N MET A 72 2.13 16.98 4.09
CA MET A 72 3.57 16.62 4.08
C MET A 72 4.52 17.81 3.87
N TYR A 73 4.16 18.80 3.04
CA TYR A 73 5.09 19.85 2.61
C TYR A 73 4.67 21.26 3.01
N SER A 74 3.38 21.56 2.96
CA SER A 74 2.89 22.94 3.14
C SER A 74 2.68 23.31 4.61
N ARG A 75 2.82 22.35 5.54
CA ARG A 75 2.51 22.51 6.99
C ARG A 75 1.10 23.03 7.24
N ASP A 76 0.21 22.72 6.31
CA ASP A 76 -1.17 23.18 6.29
C ASP A 76 -2.10 21.97 6.43
N ILE A 77 -3.19 22.15 7.17
CA ILE A 77 -4.21 21.13 7.35
C ILE A 77 -5.38 21.51 6.45
N PRO A 78 -5.52 20.88 5.28
CA PRO A 78 -6.59 21.24 4.35
C PRO A 78 -7.95 20.88 4.95
N ASP A 79 -8.97 21.67 4.61
CA ASP A 79 -10.35 21.33 4.92
C ASP A 79 -10.76 20.07 4.13
N MET A 80 -10.89 18.96 4.85
CA MET A 80 -11.35 17.67 4.36
C MET A 80 -12.78 17.44 4.84
N ASN A 81 -13.76 17.73 3.97
CA ASN A 81 -15.18 17.76 4.33
C ASN A 81 -15.83 16.37 4.25
N HIS A 82 -15.24 15.46 3.50
CA HIS A 82 -15.77 14.11 3.28
C HIS A 82 -14.73 13.03 3.62
N PRO A 83 -15.14 11.89 4.20
CA PRO A 83 -14.25 10.76 4.50
C PRO A 83 -13.38 10.29 3.32
N GLU A 84 -13.87 10.46 2.09
CA GLU A 84 -13.18 10.08 0.86
C GLU A 84 -12.03 11.04 0.47
N GLU A 85 -11.94 12.21 1.11
CA GLU A 85 -10.89 13.21 0.86
C GLU A 85 -9.66 13.01 1.76
N PHE A 86 -9.77 12.16 2.79
CA PHE A 86 -8.68 11.90 3.71
C PHE A 86 -7.63 11.02 3.02
N PRO A 87 -6.38 11.49 2.94
CA PRO A 87 -5.30 10.69 2.39
C PRO A 87 -4.95 9.53 3.32
N TYR A 88 -4.78 8.34 2.75
CA TYR A 88 -4.35 7.17 3.50
C TYR A 88 -2.88 7.26 3.91
N CYS A 89 -2.00 7.56 2.95
CA CYS A 89 -0.56 7.72 3.16
C CYS A 89 -0.17 9.21 3.22
N ILE A 90 0.31 9.65 4.40
CA ILE A 90 0.81 11.00 4.67
C ILE A 90 2.27 11.01 5.17
N TRP A 91 2.97 9.88 5.06
CA TRP A 91 4.35 9.70 5.55
C TRP A 91 5.37 9.47 4.43
N TYR A 92 4.96 9.61 3.16
CA TYR A 92 5.81 9.39 2.00
C TYR A 92 5.38 10.26 0.81
N PRO A 93 6.29 10.93 0.07
CA PRO A 93 7.74 10.79 0.12
C PRO A 93 8.44 11.67 1.16
N SER A 94 7.69 12.50 1.88
CA SER A 94 8.18 13.27 3.02
C SER A 94 7.27 13.03 4.21
N THR A 95 7.78 13.26 5.42
CA THR A 95 6.98 13.22 6.65
C THR A 95 6.60 14.64 7.07
N PRO A 96 5.37 14.87 7.56
CA PRO A 96 5.03 16.12 8.23
C PRO A 96 5.86 16.29 9.51
N ASP A 97 6.10 17.55 9.90
CA ASP A 97 6.73 17.84 11.18
C ASP A 97 5.77 17.62 12.36
N ARG A 98 6.33 17.56 13.58
CA ARG A 98 5.56 17.28 14.81
C ARG A 98 4.42 18.26 15.04
N ASP A 99 4.61 19.54 14.75
CA ASP A 99 3.59 20.56 14.96
C ASP A 99 2.43 20.39 13.96
N THR A 100 2.74 20.06 12.72
CA THR A 100 1.75 19.71 11.70
C THR A 100 0.97 18.48 12.11
N CYS A 101 1.63 17.44 12.62
CA CYS A 101 0.96 16.26 13.17
C CYS A 101 0.01 16.61 14.32
N ARG A 102 0.45 17.43 15.30
CA ARG A 102 -0.41 17.84 16.43
C ARG A 102 -1.63 18.66 15.96
N LYS A 103 -1.44 19.58 15.00
CA LYS A 103 -2.55 20.32 14.37
C LYS A 103 -3.52 19.37 13.65
N LEU A 104 -2.99 18.40 12.91
CA LEU A 104 -3.80 17.41 12.20
C LEU A 104 -4.68 16.62 13.17
N ILE A 105 -4.13 16.17 14.31
CA ILE A 105 -4.90 15.44 15.33
C ILE A 105 -5.89 16.33 16.07
N ALA A 106 -5.54 17.60 16.33
CA ALA A 106 -6.46 18.54 16.94
C ALA A 106 -7.71 18.79 16.07
N GLN A 107 -7.54 18.83 14.74
CA GLN A 107 -8.63 19.05 13.79
C GLN A 107 -9.35 17.74 13.40
N TYR A 108 -8.60 16.65 13.21
CA TYR A 108 -9.08 15.36 12.75
C TYR A 108 -8.56 14.21 13.65
N PRO A 109 -9.11 14.03 14.87
CA PRO A 109 -8.61 13.05 15.84
C PRO A 109 -8.55 11.60 15.34
N TRP A 110 -9.42 11.23 14.39
CA TRP A 110 -9.44 9.89 13.78
C TRP A 110 -8.23 9.58 12.91
N MET A 111 -7.42 10.57 12.51
CA MET A 111 -6.18 10.36 11.76
C MET A 111 -4.99 9.94 12.63
N LYS A 112 -5.20 9.66 13.93
CA LYS A 112 -4.13 9.32 14.88
C LYS A 112 -3.30 8.11 14.48
N TYR A 113 -3.88 7.12 13.78
CA TYR A 113 -3.11 5.98 13.29
C TYR A 113 -2.16 6.36 12.15
N GLN A 114 -2.62 7.18 11.19
CA GLN A 114 -1.76 7.71 10.13
C GLN A 114 -0.62 8.54 10.72
N VAL A 115 -0.89 9.38 11.72
CA VAL A 115 0.17 10.11 12.45
C VAL A 115 1.07 9.16 13.23
N GLY A 116 0.55 8.07 13.78
CA GLY A 116 1.35 7.01 14.40
C GLY A 116 2.35 6.39 13.42
N ARG A 117 1.92 6.15 12.17
CA ARG A 117 2.82 5.67 11.11
C ARG A 117 3.82 6.73 10.66
N VAL A 118 3.44 8.02 10.65
CA VAL A 118 4.43 9.12 10.51
C VAL A 118 5.48 9.05 11.62
N CYS A 119 5.08 8.83 12.87
CA CYS A 119 6.02 8.74 13.99
C CYS A 119 6.99 7.57 13.83
N ALA A 120 6.53 6.42 13.30
CA ALA A 120 7.37 5.28 12.98
C ALA A 120 8.40 5.58 11.89
N VAL A 121 8.03 6.33 10.84
CA VAL A 121 8.97 6.75 9.78
C VAL A 121 9.95 7.82 10.28
N ALA A 122 9.47 8.83 11.01
CA ALA A 122 10.24 10.00 11.40
C ALA A 122 10.92 9.90 12.79
N ASN A 123 10.79 8.77 13.48
CA ASN A 123 11.27 8.54 14.84
C ASN A 123 10.79 9.61 15.86
N TYR A 124 9.49 9.92 15.84
CA TYR A 124 8.85 10.83 16.81
C TYR A 124 8.26 10.03 17.99
N ASP A 125 9.14 9.44 18.81
CA ASP A 125 8.72 8.54 19.89
C ASP A 125 7.94 9.24 21.02
N ASP A 126 8.20 10.52 21.25
CA ASP A 126 7.47 11.37 22.18
C ASP A 126 6.02 11.55 21.73
N LEU A 127 5.83 11.99 20.49
CA LEU A 127 4.52 12.16 19.89
C LEU A 127 3.77 10.82 19.79
N TYR A 128 4.46 9.73 19.43
CA TYR A 128 3.84 8.41 19.37
C TYR A 128 3.19 8.01 20.72
N LYS A 129 3.87 8.27 21.84
CA LYS A 129 3.34 8.01 23.19
C LYS A 129 2.10 8.87 23.51
N GLU A 130 2.06 10.11 23.02
CA GLU A 130 0.90 11.01 23.19
C GLU A 130 -0.37 10.50 22.49
N LEU A 131 -0.24 9.73 21.39
CA LEU A 131 -1.37 9.30 20.57
C LEU A 131 -2.23 8.19 21.20
N ASP A 132 -1.69 7.48 22.19
CA ASP A 132 -2.34 6.36 22.88
C ASP A 132 -3.03 5.39 21.89
N LEU A 133 -2.20 4.79 21.03
CA LEU A 133 -2.64 3.85 20.01
C LEU A 133 -2.62 2.43 20.54
N LEU A 134 -3.48 1.57 19.99
CA LEU A 134 -3.31 0.13 20.16
C LEU A 134 -1.93 -0.30 19.60
N PRO A 135 -1.34 -1.40 20.13
CA PRO A 135 -0.08 -1.95 19.62
C PRO A 135 -0.24 -2.44 18.17
N GLU A 136 -0.03 -1.55 17.21
CA GLU A 136 -0.40 -1.74 15.80
C GLU A 136 0.75 -2.34 14.99
N VAL A 137 0.47 -3.42 14.25
CA VAL A 137 1.51 -4.21 13.56
C VAL A 137 2.18 -3.46 12.39
N GLY A 138 1.43 -2.67 11.63
CA GLY A 138 1.98 -1.87 10.53
C GLY A 138 2.90 -0.76 11.00
N ILE A 139 2.59 -0.09 12.12
CA ILE A 139 3.45 0.87 12.77
C ILE A 139 4.72 0.18 13.30
N ALA A 140 4.62 -1.01 13.87
CA ALA A 140 5.79 -1.76 14.31
C ALA A 140 6.69 -2.17 13.13
N GLU A 141 6.12 -2.71 12.05
CA GLU A 141 6.86 -3.08 10.84
C GLU A 141 7.53 -1.86 10.19
N GLU A 142 6.83 -0.73 10.13
CA GLU A 142 7.37 0.55 9.65
C GLU A 142 8.49 1.07 10.56
N ALA A 143 8.32 0.99 11.88
CA ALA A 143 9.31 1.46 12.85
C ALA A 143 10.59 0.64 12.77
N ARG A 144 10.48 -0.69 12.62
CA ARG A 144 11.62 -1.58 12.38
C ARG A 144 12.37 -1.19 11.12
N GLU A 145 11.64 -0.93 10.03
CA GLU A 145 12.23 -0.59 8.73
C GLU A 145 13.01 0.73 8.78
N ASN A 146 12.52 1.72 9.53
CA ASN A 146 13.13 3.05 9.63
C ASN A 146 14.08 3.22 10.84
N GLY A 147 14.34 2.16 11.60
CA GLY A 147 15.24 2.21 12.77
C GLY A 147 14.67 2.96 13.99
N SER A 148 13.36 3.14 14.06
CA SER A 148 12.64 3.76 15.18
C SER A 148 12.48 2.78 16.35
N GLU A 149 13.61 2.38 16.94
CA GLU A 149 13.71 1.28 17.90
C GLU A 149 12.81 1.48 19.14
N ALA A 150 12.68 2.71 19.64
CA ALA A 150 11.84 2.98 20.80
C ALA A 150 10.36 2.65 20.55
N ILE A 151 9.85 2.99 19.36
CA ILE A 151 8.46 2.70 18.95
C ILE A 151 8.29 1.21 18.68
N PHE A 152 9.21 0.61 17.92
CA PHE A 152 9.21 -0.83 17.63
C PHE A 152 9.19 -1.66 18.92
N SER A 153 10.16 -1.42 19.81
CA SER A 153 10.24 -2.09 21.11
C SER A 153 9.00 -1.89 21.97
N ALA A 154 8.38 -0.70 21.94
CA ALA A 154 7.18 -0.42 22.73
C ALA A 154 5.98 -1.25 22.26
N ILE A 155 5.84 -1.49 20.95
CA ILE A 155 4.75 -2.29 20.37
C ILE A 155 5.03 -3.79 20.54
N VAL A 156 6.25 -4.25 20.20
CA VAL A 156 6.56 -5.69 20.16
C VAL A 156 6.52 -6.35 21.54
N LYS A 157 6.86 -5.60 22.60
CA LYS A 157 6.77 -6.08 24.00
C LYS A 157 5.34 -6.31 24.48
N GLN A 158 4.34 -5.82 23.76
CA GLN A 158 2.94 -6.00 24.13
C GLN A 158 2.50 -7.44 23.87
N PRO A 159 1.71 -8.04 24.78
CA PRO A 159 1.28 -9.42 24.65
C PRO A 159 0.31 -9.62 23.48
N VAL A 160 -0.40 -8.57 23.07
CA VAL A 160 -1.38 -8.56 21.99
C VAL A 160 -1.08 -7.41 21.05
N LYS A 161 -1.11 -7.70 19.75
CA LYS A 161 -0.90 -6.75 18.66
C LYS A 161 -2.09 -6.78 17.71
N TYR A 162 -2.34 -5.66 17.04
CA TYR A 162 -3.56 -5.43 16.25
C TYR A 162 -3.21 -5.02 14.81
N ALA A 163 -3.98 -5.51 13.85
CA ALA A 163 -3.92 -5.06 12.47
C ALA A 163 -5.02 -4.01 12.21
N VAL A 164 -4.69 -2.75 12.48
CA VAL A 164 -5.60 -1.62 12.23
C VAL A 164 -5.47 -1.16 10.79
N PHE A 165 -4.24 -1.12 10.25
CA PHE A 165 -4.03 -0.79 8.84
C PHE A 165 -4.38 -1.98 7.93
N ASN A 166 -5.12 -1.69 6.86
CA ASN A 166 -5.26 -2.58 5.71
C ASN A 166 -4.71 -1.89 4.44
N ASP A 167 -3.41 -2.09 4.20
CA ASP A 167 -2.69 -1.49 3.06
C ASP A 167 -3.14 -2.06 1.70
N TYR A 168 -3.86 -3.19 1.67
CA TYR A 168 -4.45 -3.73 0.44
C TYR A 168 -5.65 -2.91 -0.06
N SER A 169 -6.43 -2.36 0.88
CA SER A 169 -7.65 -1.60 0.59
C SER A 169 -7.54 -0.12 0.91
N ASN A 170 -6.37 0.35 1.35
CA ASN A 170 -6.14 1.72 1.80
C ASN A 170 -7.16 2.16 2.87
N SER A 171 -7.45 1.27 3.83
CA SER A 171 -8.46 1.50 4.87
C SER A 171 -7.95 1.18 6.28
N LEU A 172 -8.69 1.65 7.29
CA LEU A 172 -8.44 1.37 8.70
C LEU A 172 -9.60 0.57 9.29
N VAL A 173 -9.29 -0.40 10.15
CA VAL A 173 -10.25 -1.15 10.95
C VAL A 173 -10.20 -0.61 12.38
N LEU A 174 -11.00 0.41 12.66
CA LEU A 174 -11.00 1.08 13.97
C LEU A 174 -11.87 0.36 15.01
N GLU A 175 -12.96 -0.25 14.56
CA GLU A 175 -13.86 -1.01 15.42
C GLU A 175 -13.43 -2.48 15.46
N ASN A 176 -13.12 -2.98 16.66
CA ASN A 176 -12.69 -4.37 16.89
C ASN A 176 -11.57 -4.83 15.93
N PRO A 177 -10.43 -4.13 15.89
CA PRO A 177 -9.33 -4.52 15.01
C PRO A 177 -8.91 -5.96 15.30
N PRO A 178 -8.62 -6.75 14.26
CA PRO A 178 -8.20 -8.13 14.44
C PRO A 178 -6.87 -8.19 15.18
N ILE A 179 -6.75 -9.16 16.08
CA ILE A 179 -5.46 -9.53 16.67
C ILE A 179 -4.61 -10.15 15.57
N SER A 180 -3.40 -9.64 15.39
CA SER A 180 -2.46 -10.15 14.39
C SER A 180 -1.05 -10.05 14.92
N PRO A 181 -0.19 -11.06 14.67
CA PRO A 181 1.25 -10.84 14.78
C PRO A 181 1.73 -9.92 13.64
N MET A 182 2.97 -9.46 13.74
CA MET A 182 3.67 -8.89 12.58
C MET A 182 3.84 -10.01 11.56
N ASN A 183 3.24 -9.83 10.40
CA ASN A 183 3.27 -10.87 9.38
C ASN A 183 3.94 -10.37 8.12
N GLY A 184 4.20 -9.08 7.89
CA GLY A 184 4.72 -8.54 6.64
C GLY A 184 3.64 -8.19 5.62
N ASN A 185 2.41 -7.91 6.06
CA ASN A 185 1.34 -7.39 5.22
C ASN A 185 1.33 -5.86 5.09
N THR A 186 2.36 -5.19 5.62
CA THR A 186 2.50 -3.74 5.60
C THR A 186 3.33 -3.29 4.41
N CYS A 187 2.84 -2.29 3.68
CA CYS A 187 3.59 -1.58 2.66
C CYS A 187 4.57 -0.59 3.30
N VAL A 188 5.66 -1.10 3.87
CA VAL A 188 6.69 -0.26 4.50
C VAL A 188 7.39 0.67 3.50
N THR A 189 8.02 1.73 3.99
CA THR A 189 8.63 2.81 3.20
C THR A 189 9.54 2.31 2.07
N THR A 190 10.34 1.29 2.32
CA THR A 190 11.23 0.72 1.31
C THR A 190 10.51 -0.05 0.20
N LEU A 191 9.28 -0.53 0.41
CA LEU A 191 8.42 -1.02 -0.68
C LEU A 191 7.88 0.14 -1.54
N LEU A 192 7.66 1.32 -0.94
CA LEU A 192 7.26 2.53 -1.66
C LEU A 192 8.38 3.08 -2.55
N GLU A 193 9.64 2.86 -2.19
CA GLU A 193 10.81 3.22 -3.00
C GLU A 193 10.97 2.38 -4.27
N SER A 194 10.37 1.19 -4.31
CA SER A 194 10.35 0.37 -5.52
C SER A 194 9.42 0.99 -6.56
N LYS A 195 9.98 1.61 -7.58
CA LYS A 195 9.26 2.24 -8.68
C LYS A 195 9.24 1.37 -9.92
N GLN A 196 8.21 1.55 -10.74
CA GLN A 196 8.10 0.93 -12.05
C GLN A 196 8.11 1.98 -13.17
N SER A 197 8.81 1.68 -14.24
CA SER A 197 8.71 2.45 -15.48
C SER A 197 7.37 2.18 -16.16
N PHE A 198 6.73 3.22 -16.68
CA PHE A 198 5.54 3.08 -17.52
C PHE A 198 5.90 2.87 -19.00
N LYS A 199 4.94 2.34 -19.76
CA LYS A 199 5.02 2.14 -21.21
C LYS A 199 3.73 2.60 -21.88
N ARG A 200 3.75 2.75 -23.21
CA ARG A 200 2.56 3.09 -23.98
C ARG A 200 1.49 2.00 -23.81
N PRO A 201 0.26 2.34 -23.39
CA PRO A 201 -0.87 1.41 -23.34
C PRO A 201 -1.13 0.76 -24.71
N ARG A 202 -1.41 -0.55 -24.73
CA ARG A 202 -1.68 -1.34 -25.93
C ARG A 202 -3.04 -2.01 -25.81
N ALA A 203 -4.04 -1.50 -26.54
CA ALA A 203 -5.41 -2.00 -26.49
C ALA A 203 -5.56 -3.50 -26.79
N LYS A 204 -4.62 -4.09 -27.55
CA LYS A 204 -4.58 -5.53 -27.87
C LYS A 204 -3.31 -6.15 -27.29
N SER A 205 -3.37 -6.60 -26.04
CA SER A 205 -2.35 -7.47 -25.42
C SER A 205 -3.01 -8.50 -24.52
N ILE A 206 -2.32 -9.62 -24.30
CA ILE A 206 -2.71 -10.65 -23.33
C ILE A 206 -2.34 -10.20 -21.91
N LEU A 207 -1.27 -9.40 -21.78
CA LEU A 207 -0.80 -8.92 -20.49
C LEU A 207 -1.54 -7.64 -20.10
N LYS A 208 -2.21 -7.66 -18.95
CA LYS A 208 -2.88 -6.47 -18.39
C LYS A 208 -1.92 -5.28 -18.24
N SER A 209 -0.65 -5.55 -17.96
CA SER A 209 0.37 -4.50 -17.84
C SER A 209 0.70 -3.80 -19.17
N ASP A 210 0.58 -4.50 -20.30
CA ASP A 210 0.66 -3.88 -21.63
C ASP A 210 -0.60 -3.08 -21.94
N ILE A 211 -1.78 -3.62 -21.60
CA ILE A 211 -3.06 -2.93 -21.80
C ILE A 211 -3.05 -1.58 -21.09
N ASN A 212 -2.66 -1.58 -19.82
CA ASN A 212 -2.71 -0.39 -18.97
C ASN A 212 -1.48 0.51 -19.13
N GLY A 213 -0.36 -0.04 -19.60
CA GLY A 213 0.93 0.65 -19.64
C GLY A 213 1.70 0.66 -18.31
N PHE A 214 1.21 -0.05 -17.29
CA PHE A 214 1.86 -0.24 -15.98
C PHE A 214 1.41 -1.57 -15.36
N GLU A 215 2.20 -2.13 -14.46
CA GLU A 215 1.86 -3.33 -13.67
C GLU A 215 1.03 -2.94 -12.45
N SER A 216 -0.11 -3.60 -12.21
CA SER A 216 -0.88 -3.41 -10.98
C SER A 216 -0.08 -3.92 -9.79
N ARG A 217 0.07 -3.08 -8.76
CA ARG A 217 0.74 -3.46 -7.51
C ARG A 217 -0.25 -3.97 -6.49
N LEU A 218 0.26 -4.78 -5.57
CA LEU A 218 -0.51 -5.32 -4.46
C LEU A 218 -0.91 -4.22 -3.46
N TYR A 219 -0.02 -3.25 -3.26
CA TYR A 219 -0.22 -2.07 -2.44
C TYR A 219 -0.20 -0.83 -3.33
N ASP A 220 -1.20 0.04 -3.18
CA ASP A 220 -1.28 1.35 -3.84
C ASP A 220 -1.65 2.44 -2.84
N ILE A 221 -0.97 2.46 -1.70
CA ILE A 221 -1.25 3.39 -0.59
C ILE A 221 -0.98 4.86 -0.95
N CYS A 222 -0.17 5.10 -1.99
CA CYS A 222 0.09 6.42 -2.56
C CYS A 222 -0.82 6.79 -3.73
N GLU A 223 -1.64 5.85 -4.22
CA GLU A 223 -2.55 6.02 -5.36
C GLU A 223 -1.83 6.41 -6.67
N ASP A 224 -0.56 6.07 -6.83
CA ASP A 224 0.23 6.32 -8.04
C ASP A 224 0.71 5.02 -8.70
N MET A 225 0.33 3.85 -8.17
CA MET A 225 0.83 2.53 -8.57
C MET A 225 2.37 2.45 -8.61
N SER A 226 3.05 3.34 -7.88
CA SER A 226 4.49 3.53 -7.93
C SER A 226 5.05 3.74 -9.34
N VAL A 227 4.28 4.38 -10.24
CA VAL A 227 4.78 4.73 -11.58
C VAL A 227 5.85 5.81 -11.48
N ASP A 228 6.87 5.69 -12.32
CA ASP A 228 7.97 6.64 -12.42
C ASP A 228 8.59 6.60 -13.82
N VAL A 229 9.49 7.54 -14.10
CA VAL A 229 10.25 7.62 -15.35
C VAL A 229 11.17 6.41 -15.50
N LYS A 230 11.74 5.92 -14.38
CA LYS A 230 12.65 4.78 -14.35
C LYS A 230 12.15 3.72 -13.39
N ARG A 231 12.43 2.46 -13.72
CA ARG A 231 12.23 1.34 -12.80
C ARG A 231 13.36 1.35 -11.76
N SER A 232 13.04 1.12 -10.49
CA SER A 232 14.05 0.92 -9.46
C SER A 232 14.75 -0.42 -9.68
N GLU A 233 16.02 -0.51 -9.32
CA GLU A 233 16.72 -1.80 -9.30
C GLU A 233 16.01 -2.77 -8.36
N PRO A 234 15.98 -4.08 -8.68
CA PRO A 234 15.47 -5.09 -7.77
C PRO A 234 16.17 -4.98 -6.43
N ARG A 235 15.38 -5.00 -5.34
CA ARG A 235 15.94 -4.95 -4.00
C ARG A 235 16.84 -6.16 -3.76
N SER A 236 18.03 -5.92 -3.21
CA SER A 236 18.86 -6.99 -2.67
C SER A 236 18.14 -7.60 -1.47
N VAL A 237 17.77 -8.87 -1.58
CA VAL A 237 17.20 -9.62 -0.47
C VAL A 237 18.35 -10.10 0.42
N ASP A 238 18.29 -9.80 1.72
CA ASP A 238 19.23 -10.37 2.67
C ASP A 238 18.95 -11.87 2.84
N GLN A 239 19.72 -12.68 2.12
CA GLN A 239 19.57 -14.13 2.13
C GLN A 239 19.80 -14.72 3.52
N SER A 240 20.58 -14.07 4.40
CA SER A 240 20.82 -14.55 5.76
C SER A 240 19.55 -14.52 6.61
N VAL A 241 18.60 -13.63 6.30
CA VAL A 241 17.29 -13.54 6.95
C VAL A 241 16.29 -14.48 6.29
N VAL A 242 16.26 -14.53 4.95
CA VAL A 242 15.21 -15.28 4.22
C VAL A 242 15.46 -16.78 4.20
N VAL A 243 16.70 -17.21 3.99
CA VAL A 243 17.02 -18.64 3.84
C VAL A 243 16.62 -19.45 5.08
N PRO A 244 16.89 -19.01 6.33
CA PRO A 244 16.42 -19.72 7.52
C PRO A 244 14.89 -19.88 7.61
N LEU A 245 14.12 -18.90 7.12
CA LEU A 245 12.66 -18.93 7.14
C LEU A 245 12.09 -19.99 6.17
N LEU A 246 12.85 -20.38 5.13
CA LEU A 246 12.41 -21.39 4.16
C LEU A 246 12.39 -22.80 4.74
N TYR A 247 13.12 -23.09 5.82
CA TYR A 247 13.20 -24.44 6.39
C TYR A 247 12.94 -24.51 7.90
N SER A 248 13.13 -23.43 8.66
CA SER A 248 12.85 -23.40 10.11
C SER A 248 11.38 -23.07 10.41
N PRO A 249 10.81 -23.48 11.56
CA PRO A 249 9.49 -23.00 11.98
C PRO A 249 9.42 -21.47 11.92
N LEU A 250 8.35 -20.93 11.33
CA LEU A 250 8.21 -19.48 11.19
C LEU A 250 8.03 -18.86 12.58
N PRO A 251 8.72 -17.75 12.88
CA PRO A 251 8.44 -17.00 14.10
C PRO A 251 7.00 -16.45 14.04
N ALA A 252 6.39 -16.26 15.22
CA ALA A 252 5.07 -15.63 15.32
C ALA A 252 5.10 -14.23 14.68
N ASP A 253 6.09 -13.43 15.02
CA ASP A 253 6.37 -12.12 14.45
C ASP A 253 7.43 -12.24 13.34
N LEU A 254 7.01 -12.15 12.08
CA LEU A 254 7.89 -12.24 10.92
C LEU A 254 8.79 -11.00 10.77
N PRO A 255 10.07 -11.19 10.37
CA PRO A 255 10.92 -10.09 9.95
C PRO A 255 10.41 -9.46 8.65
N THR A 256 10.95 -8.32 8.25
CA THR A 256 10.60 -7.70 6.96
C THR A 256 11.18 -8.58 5.85
N VAL A 257 10.32 -9.30 5.13
CA VAL A 257 10.74 -10.25 4.08
C VAL A 257 9.75 -10.25 2.92
N ASP A 258 10.28 -10.47 1.71
CA ASP A 258 9.44 -10.78 0.55
C ASP A 258 8.81 -12.17 0.74
N LYS A 259 7.52 -12.17 1.09
CA LYS A 259 6.73 -13.37 1.32
C LYS A 259 6.59 -14.26 0.11
N ASP A 260 6.75 -13.74 -1.10
CA ASP A 260 6.47 -14.53 -2.29
C ASP A 260 7.39 -15.76 -2.35
N MET A 261 8.63 -15.66 -1.87
CA MET A 261 9.52 -16.82 -1.78
C MET A 261 9.11 -17.83 -0.72
N LEU A 262 8.65 -17.37 0.45
CA LEU A 262 8.14 -18.25 1.51
C LEU A 262 6.91 -19.02 1.01
N ILE A 263 6.00 -18.30 0.37
CA ILE A 263 4.76 -18.81 -0.21
C ILE A 263 5.05 -19.85 -1.30
N LEU A 264 5.96 -19.53 -2.23
CA LEU A 264 6.30 -20.42 -3.34
C LEU A 264 7.02 -21.67 -2.83
N SER A 265 7.88 -21.53 -1.81
CA SER A 265 8.54 -22.67 -1.17
C SER A 265 7.54 -23.56 -0.44
N ALA A 266 6.63 -22.99 0.35
CA ALA A 266 5.59 -23.73 1.04
C ALA A 266 4.69 -24.50 0.06
N ALA A 267 4.29 -23.84 -1.05
CA ALA A 267 3.52 -24.47 -2.13
C ALA A 267 4.29 -25.61 -2.80
N TYR A 268 5.58 -25.40 -3.13
CA TYR A 268 6.43 -26.40 -3.76
C TYR A 268 6.60 -27.66 -2.88
N HIS A 269 6.74 -27.49 -1.57
CA HIS A 269 6.87 -28.59 -0.62
C HIS A 269 5.52 -29.17 -0.15
N GLY A 270 4.39 -28.65 -0.63
CA GLY A 270 3.05 -29.08 -0.17
C GLY A 270 2.80 -28.82 1.32
N ASN A 271 3.50 -27.85 1.92
CA ASN A 271 3.37 -27.52 3.33
C ASN A 271 2.17 -26.59 3.53
N ILE A 272 0.99 -27.18 3.71
CA ILE A 272 -0.28 -26.46 3.84
C ILE A 272 -0.26 -25.54 5.06
N ASP A 273 0.31 -25.97 6.19
CA ASP A 273 0.33 -25.14 7.42
C ASP A 273 1.12 -23.86 7.22
N ARG A 274 2.30 -23.93 6.58
CA ARG A 274 3.07 -22.73 6.22
C ARG A 274 2.37 -21.90 5.17
N TYR A 275 1.86 -22.55 4.12
CA TYR A 275 1.15 -21.86 3.07
C TYR A 275 -0.02 -21.07 3.65
N MET A 276 -0.81 -21.67 4.54
CA MET A 276 -1.96 -21.02 5.18
C MET A 276 -1.55 -19.96 6.19
N ALA A 277 -0.51 -20.17 6.99
CA ALA A 277 0.01 -19.12 7.88
C ALA A 277 0.42 -17.86 7.10
N GLU A 278 0.89 -18.01 5.86
CA GLU A 278 1.30 -16.91 4.99
C GLU A 278 0.16 -16.39 4.08
N TRP A 279 -0.76 -17.24 3.64
CA TRP A 279 -1.84 -16.94 2.70
C TRP A 279 -3.18 -16.57 3.34
N TYR A 280 -3.55 -17.16 4.48
CA TYR A 280 -4.92 -17.05 4.99
C TYR A 280 -5.28 -15.60 5.37
N GLN A 281 -4.27 -14.78 5.72
CA GLN A 281 -4.44 -13.34 5.93
C GLN A 281 -4.41 -12.50 4.63
N ARG A 282 -3.86 -13.01 3.51
CA ARG A 282 -4.06 -12.40 2.17
C ARG A 282 -5.51 -12.62 1.67
N CYS A 283 -6.12 -13.76 1.98
CA CYS A 283 -7.43 -14.17 1.44
C CYS A 283 -8.67 -13.73 2.24
N TYR A 284 -8.59 -13.45 3.54
CA TYR A 284 -9.75 -12.98 4.32
C TYR A 284 -10.37 -11.67 3.76
N VAL A 285 -9.60 -10.91 2.96
CA VAL A 285 -10.06 -9.72 2.24
C VAL A 285 -10.53 -10.03 0.80
N GLN A 286 -9.94 -11.02 0.11
CA GLN A 286 -10.37 -11.37 -1.25
C GLN A 286 -11.69 -12.15 -1.31
N VAL A 287 -12.03 -12.97 -0.31
CA VAL A 287 -13.27 -13.78 -0.35
C VAL A 287 -14.54 -12.92 -0.26
N SER A 288 -14.47 -11.72 0.34
CA SER A 288 -15.61 -10.79 0.38
C SER A 288 -15.84 -10.04 -0.94
N PHE A 289 -14.86 -10.03 -1.86
CA PHE A 289 -14.96 -9.33 -3.15
C PHE A 289 -14.94 -10.25 -4.38
N TYR A 290 -14.50 -11.50 -4.26
CA TYR A 290 -14.52 -12.49 -5.34
C TYR A 290 -15.73 -13.43 -5.24
N ARG A 291 -16.93 -12.86 -5.28
CA ARG A 291 -17.98 -13.49 -6.10
C ARG A 291 -17.87 -12.86 -7.48
N VAL A 292 -17.36 -13.65 -8.42
CA VAL A 292 -17.25 -13.42 -9.88
C VAL A 292 -15.87 -12.90 -10.35
N ASN A 293 -15.31 -13.65 -11.31
CA ASN A 293 -14.12 -13.40 -12.16
C ASN A 293 -12.73 -13.83 -11.62
N ALA A 294 -12.52 -15.14 -11.61
CA ALA A 294 -11.20 -15.76 -11.63
C ALA A 294 -10.51 -15.57 -13.00
N TYR A 295 -9.77 -14.49 -13.22
CA TYR A 295 -8.73 -14.41 -14.27
C TYR A 295 -7.66 -13.37 -13.90
N SER A 296 -6.71 -13.76 -13.04
CA SER A 296 -5.44 -13.05 -12.86
C SER A 296 -4.34 -13.83 -13.59
N THR A 297 -3.98 -13.36 -14.79
CA THR A 297 -3.02 -13.98 -15.71
C THR A 297 -1.58 -13.63 -15.36
N SER A 298 -1.10 -14.14 -14.24
CA SER A 298 0.33 -14.38 -14.03
C SER A 298 0.56 -15.89 -14.11
N LEU A 299 1.56 -16.35 -14.89
CA LEU A 299 1.91 -17.78 -14.98
C LEU A 299 2.19 -18.41 -13.60
N ARG A 300 2.55 -17.60 -12.60
CA ARG A 300 2.72 -18.03 -11.20
C ARG A 300 1.42 -18.49 -10.54
N HIS A 301 0.27 -17.96 -10.96
CA HIS A 301 -1.06 -18.34 -10.42
C HIS A 301 -1.67 -19.56 -11.13
N LEU A 302 -1.31 -19.86 -12.38
CA LEU A 302 -1.85 -21.01 -13.10
C LEU A 302 -1.39 -22.35 -12.51
N ILE A 303 -0.12 -22.46 -12.10
CA ILE A 303 0.40 -23.68 -11.43
C ILE A 303 -0.31 -23.91 -10.08
N LEU A 304 -0.74 -22.83 -9.42
CA LEU A 304 -1.41 -22.86 -8.12
C LEU A 304 -2.85 -23.41 -8.18
N ILE A 305 -3.58 -23.18 -9.27
CA ILE A 305 -4.98 -23.59 -9.40
C ILE A 305 -5.09 -25.08 -9.74
N ASP A 306 -4.23 -25.61 -10.62
CA ASP A 306 -4.43 -26.98 -11.13
C ASP A 306 -3.89 -28.08 -10.21
N VAL A 307 -2.95 -27.78 -9.30
CA VAL A 307 -2.33 -28.79 -8.42
C VAL A 307 -2.82 -28.71 -6.97
N LEU A 308 -2.98 -27.51 -6.41
CA LEU A 308 -3.27 -27.31 -4.98
C LEU A 308 -4.76 -27.09 -4.67
N PHE A 309 -5.56 -26.61 -5.63
CA PHE A 309 -6.98 -26.31 -5.39
C PHE A 309 -7.82 -27.54 -4.98
N PRO A 310 -7.61 -28.75 -5.53
CA PRO A 310 -8.33 -29.95 -5.07
C PRO A 310 -7.94 -30.39 -3.66
N GLN A 311 -6.66 -30.24 -3.28
CA GLN A 311 -6.15 -30.58 -1.95
C GLN A 311 -6.57 -29.53 -0.89
N MET A 312 -6.58 -28.25 -1.27
CA MET A 312 -7.11 -27.16 -0.44
C MET A 312 -8.61 -27.30 -0.15
N LEU A 313 -9.42 -27.70 -1.14
CA LEU A 313 -10.86 -27.95 -0.91
C LEU A 313 -11.12 -29.11 0.05
N GLN A 314 -10.27 -30.15 0.04
CA GLN A 314 -10.33 -31.24 1.02
C GLN A 314 -9.89 -30.80 2.43
N GLY A 315 -8.86 -29.96 2.54
CA GLY A 315 -8.40 -29.40 3.82
C GLY A 315 -9.42 -28.44 4.44
N LEU A 316 -10.01 -27.55 3.63
CA LEU A 316 -11.04 -26.59 4.06
C LEU A 316 -12.32 -27.30 4.52
N ARG A 317 -12.74 -28.40 3.88
CA ARG A 317 -13.88 -29.21 4.38
C ARG A 317 -13.60 -29.81 5.76
N LYS A 318 -12.41 -30.38 5.97
CA LYS A 318 -12.04 -30.98 7.26
C LYS A 318 -11.95 -29.97 8.41
N HIS A 319 -11.57 -28.73 8.13
CA HIS A 319 -11.47 -27.68 9.16
C HIS A 319 -12.82 -27.05 9.50
N VAL A 320 -13.71 -26.89 8.51
CA VAL A 320 -15.10 -26.43 8.75
C VAL A 320 -15.89 -27.47 9.55
N ASP A 321 -15.68 -28.76 9.29
CA ASP A 321 -16.35 -29.84 10.05
C ASP A 321 -15.81 -30.00 11.49
N ALA A 322 -14.65 -29.40 11.82
CA ALA A 322 -14.04 -29.46 13.16
C ALA A 322 -14.33 -28.22 14.03
N THR A 323 -15.04 -27.22 13.50
CA THR A 323 -15.37 -25.96 14.21
C THR A 323 -16.88 -25.67 14.25
N TRP A 324 -17.71 -26.71 14.20
CA TRP A 324 -19.12 -26.68 14.61
C TRP A 324 -19.41 -27.68 15.72
#